data_AF-X1NQ52-F1
#
_entry.id   AF-X1NQ52-F1
#
_cell.length_a   1.000
_cell.length_b   1.000
_cell.length_c   1.000
_cell.angle_alpha   90.00
_cell.angle_beta   90.00
_cell.angle_gamma   90.00
#
_symmetry.space_group_name_H-M   'P 1'
#
loop_
_entity.id
_entity.type
_entity.pdbx_description
1 polymer ?
#
loop_
_entity_poly.entity_id
_entity_poly.type
_entity_poly.pdbx_seq_one_letter_code
_entity_poly.pdbx_strand_id
1 'polypeptide(L)'
;MKSFSEEKPVEQQKDQRKASFTLVELLVVMGLLSLIAFLVYPAYLGTSRSYSLTDVKSSLQQNARLAVKKMVTNLEAGMVVIPEENNEATDGDDNNYGYDKSDPHKIAFYPWNSTPGNSDNDKTALYAALPALDIDPINPALTLEEEKPLLYMRRYDVTSSSWENALPLIRPEVKVSQLNFILGGDNQDKVLVTLELAQEDSTGEWRTYKLVSAA
;
A
#
# COMPACT_ATOMS: atom_id res chain seq x y z
N MET A 1 13.98 -66.03 -81.05
CA MET A 1 14.15 -65.60 -79.64
C MET A 1 13.38 -64.31 -79.46
N LYS A 2 12.36 -64.32 -78.60
CA LYS A 2 11.39 -63.24 -78.36
C LYS A 2 11.97 -62.15 -77.47
N SER A 3 11.50 -60.93 -77.69
CA SER A 3 11.73 -59.72 -76.89
C SER A 3 11.30 -59.89 -75.43
N PHE A 4 12.04 -59.28 -74.51
CA PHE A 4 11.48 -58.86 -73.24
C PHE A 4 11.93 -57.42 -72.96
N SER A 5 10.94 -56.54 -72.97
CA SER A 5 11.03 -55.13 -72.59
C SER A 5 10.79 -55.08 -71.09
N GLU A 6 11.66 -54.43 -70.33
CA GLU A 6 11.40 -54.15 -68.92
C GLU A 6 11.50 -52.64 -68.70
N GLU A 7 10.32 -52.04 -68.48
CA GLU A 7 10.16 -50.65 -68.10
C GLU A 7 10.49 -50.44 -66.62
N LYS A 8 11.02 -49.25 -66.36
CA LYS A 8 11.62 -48.71 -65.12
C LYS A 8 10.70 -48.75 -63.88
N PRO A 9 11.26 -48.40 -62.71
CA PRO A 9 10.65 -47.34 -61.91
C PRO A 9 11.56 -46.11 -61.91
N VAL A 10 11.00 -44.99 -62.40
CA VAL A 10 11.58 -43.65 -62.23
C VAL A 10 11.40 -43.28 -60.76
N GLU A 11 12.49 -43.37 -60.00
CA GLU A 11 12.57 -42.85 -58.64
C GLU A 11 12.37 -41.33 -58.70
N GLN A 12 11.18 -40.87 -58.32
CA GLN A 12 10.90 -39.44 -58.16
C GLN A 12 11.69 -38.94 -56.95
N GLN A 13 12.92 -38.47 -57.19
CA GLN A 13 13.62 -37.65 -56.21
C GLN A 13 12.85 -36.33 -56.05
N LYS A 14 12.05 -36.27 -54.99
CA LYS A 14 11.42 -35.05 -54.49
C LYS A 14 12.53 -34.15 -53.96
N ASP A 15 13.02 -33.30 -54.85
CA ASP A 15 14.06 -32.32 -54.62
C ASP A 15 13.62 -31.36 -53.50
N GLN A 16 14.01 -31.66 -52.25
CA GLN A 16 13.85 -30.75 -51.12
C GLN A 16 14.86 -29.60 -51.32
N ARG A 17 14.50 -28.65 -52.17
CA ARG A 17 15.23 -27.38 -52.28
C ARG A 17 15.17 -26.69 -50.92
N LYS A 18 16.26 -26.78 -50.16
CA LYS A 18 16.48 -25.93 -48.99
C LYS A 18 16.51 -24.50 -49.50
N ALA A 19 15.47 -23.73 -49.21
CA ALA A 19 15.41 -22.31 -49.55
C ALA A 19 16.49 -21.60 -48.73
N SER A 20 17.57 -21.22 -49.40
CA SER A 20 18.65 -20.41 -48.81
C SER A 20 18.21 -18.96 -48.80
N PHE A 21 18.10 -18.35 -47.62
CA PHE A 21 17.78 -16.92 -47.52
C PHE A 21 18.88 -16.07 -48.13
N THR A 22 18.47 -15.06 -48.90
CA THR A 22 19.42 -14.08 -49.46
C THR A 22 19.72 -12.98 -48.45
N LEU A 23 20.94 -12.41 -48.48
CA LEU A 23 21.33 -11.29 -47.60
C LEU A 23 20.36 -10.10 -47.71
N VAL A 24 19.89 -9.82 -48.93
CA VAL A 24 18.95 -8.74 -49.21
C VAL A 24 17.62 -8.97 -48.48
N GLU A 25 17.12 -10.19 -48.50
CA GLU A 25 15.86 -10.57 -47.83
C GLU A 25 15.97 -10.42 -46.30
N LEU A 26 17.13 -10.76 -45.71
CA LEU A 26 17.40 -10.53 -44.29
C LEU A 26 17.37 -9.04 -43.94
N LEU A 27 17.99 -8.19 -44.77
CA LEU A 27 18.00 -6.74 -44.56
C LEU A 27 16.59 -6.14 -44.65
N VAL A 28 15.77 -6.60 -45.59
CA VAL A 28 14.37 -6.19 -45.72
C VAL A 28 13.56 -6.60 -44.48
N VAL A 29 13.71 -7.83 -44.00
CA VAL A 29 13.01 -8.32 -42.80
C VAL A 29 13.42 -7.54 -41.55
N MET A 30 14.72 -7.30 -41.35
CA MET A 30 15.22 -6.50 -40.22
C MET A 30 14.71 -5.06 -40.27
N GLY A 31 14.67 -4.44 -41.45
CA GLY A 31 14.10 -3.10 -41.64
C GLY A 31 12.59 -3.05 -41.38
N LEU A 32 11.86 -4.10 -41.75
CA LEU A 32 10.43 -4.20 -41.48
C LEU A 32 10.17 -4.36 -39.97
N LEU A 33 10.96 -5.22 -39.30
CA LEU A 33 10.85 -5.43 -37.85
C LEU A 33 11.16 -4.16 -37.05
N SER A 34 12.18 -3.39 -37.46
CA SER A 34 12.51 -2.13 -36.78
C SER A 34 11.41 -1.08 -36.96
N LEU A 35 10.78 -1.02 -38.13
CA LEU A 35 9.66 -0.12 -38.39
C LEU A 35 8.41 -0.52 -37.58
N ILE A 36 8.11 -1.81 -37.49
CA ILE A 36 7.02 -2.33 -36.65
C ILE A 36 7.32 -2.03 -35.17
N ALA A 37 8.54 -2.30 -34.70
CA ALA A 37 8.93 -2.02 -33.32
C ALA A 37 8.81 -0.52 -33.01
N PHE A 38 9.25 0.35 -33.91
CA PHE A 38 9.13 1.81 -33.75
C PHE A 38 7.68 2.28 -33.64
N LEU A 39 6.76 1.68 -34.38
CA LEU A 39 5.33 2.00 -34.31
C LEU A 39 4.66 1.47 -33.04
N VAL A 40 5.01 0.26 -32.59
CA VAL A 40 4.34 -0.41 -31.45
C VAL A 40 4.91 0.01 -30.10
N TYR A 41 6.21 0.29 -30.03
CA TYR A 41 6.91 0.57 -28.77
C TYR A 41 6.33 1.75 -27.97
N PRO A 42 5.99 2.92 -28.57
CA PRO A 42 5.37 4.02 -27.83
C PRO A 42 4.02 3.63 -27.20
N ALA A 43 3.20 2.85 -27.90
CA ALA A 43 1.91 2.40 -27.41
C ALA A 43 2.07 1.38 -26.26
N TYR A 44 3.04 0.48 -26.37
CA TYR A 44 3.37 -0.48 -25.32
C TYR A 44 3.86 0.22 -24.03
N LEU A 45 4.73 1.22 -24.16
CA LEU A 45 5.19 2.04 -23.03
C LEU A 45 4.04 2.79 -22.34
N GLY A 46 3.18 3.45 -23.12
CA GLY A 46 2.02 4.18 -22.59
C GLY A 46 1.04 3.27 -21.85
N THR A 47 0.82 2.07 -22.39
CA THR A 47 -0.08 1.07 -21.80
C THR A 47 0.48 0.51 -20.49
N SER A 48 1.75 0.13 -20.47
CA SER A 48 2.40 -0.44 -19.28
C SER A 48 2.44 0.54 -18.10
N ARG A 49 2.75 1.82 -18.37
CA ARG A 49 2.71 2.88 -17.36
C ARG A 49 1.29 3.12 -16.83
N SER A 50 0.28 3.01 -17.69
CA SER A 50 -1.11 3.22 -17.28
C SER A 50 -1.61 2.12 -16.34
N TYR A 51 -1.20 0.86 -16.56
CA TYR A 51 -1.52 -0.25 -15.66
C TYR A 51 -0.88 -0.06 -14.29
N SER A 52 0.43 0.22 -14.23
CA SER A 52 1.11 0.40 -12.94
C SER A 52 0.54 1.59 -12.15
N LEU A 53 0.19 2.69 -12.82
CA LEU A 53 -0.46 3.83 -12.17
C LEU A 53 -1.86 3.48 -11.63
N THR A 54 -2.64 2.71 -12.39
CA THR A 54 -3.99 2.29 -11.98
C THR A 54 -3.91 1.37 -10.76
N ASP A 55 -2.96 0.43 -10.76
CA ASP A 55 -2.75 -0.52 -9.68
C ASP A 55 -2.29 0.17 -8.39
N VAL A 56 -1.29 1.06 -8.47
CA VAL A 56 -0.81 1.84 -7.32
C VAL A 56 -1.91 2.73 -6.76
N LYS A 57 -2.65 3.43 -7.64
CA LYS A 57 -3.78 4.28 -7.21
C LYS A 57 -4.87 3.47 -6.53
N SER A 58 -5.25 2.33 -7.10
CA SER A 58 -6.27 1.45 -6.52
C SER A 58 -5.82 0.89 -5.17
N SER A 59 -4.55 0.45 -5.08
CA SER A 59 -3.92 0.00 -3.83
C SER A 59 -3.99 1.08 -2.75
N LEU A 60 -3.50 2.29 -3.03
CA LEU A 60 -3.51 3.41 -2.09
C LEU A 60 -4.93 3.76 -1.62
N GLN A 61 -5.89 3.83 -2.55
CA GLN A 61 -7.29 4.10 -2.24
C GLN A 61 -7.91 3.04 -1.34
N GLN A 62 -7.68 1.75 -1.63
CA GLN A 62 -8.20 0.65 -0.84
C GLN A 62 -7.58 0.61 0.55
N ASN A 63 -6.26 0.79 0.65
CA ASN A 63 -5.55 0.84 1.93
C ASN A 63 -6.06 2.00 2.80
N ALA A 64 -6.14 3.22 2.24
CA ALA A 64 -6.62 4.38 2.97
C ALA A 64 -8.07 4.22 3.44
N ARG A 65 -8.95 3.73 2.56
CA ARG A 65 -10.36 3.49 2.93
C ARG A 65 -10.51 2.42 4.00
N LEU A 66 -9.76 1.33 3.92
CA LEU A 66 -9.81 0.27 4.93
C LEU A 66 -9.28 0.76 6.27
N ALA A 67 -8.14 1.46 6.27
CA ALA A 67 -7.54 2.03 7.45
C ALA A 67 -8.46 3.05 8.13
N VAL A 68 -8.92 4.06 7.38
CA VAL A 68 -9.85 5.09 7.89
C VAL A 68 -11.15 4.47 8.35
N LYS A 69 -11.72 3.50 7.62
CA LYS A 69 -12.92 2.79 8.07
C LYS A 69 -12.69 2.11 9.42
N LYS A 70 -11.57 1.40 9.60
CA LYS A 70 -11.23 0.79 10.89
C LYS A 70 -11.08 1.85 11.99
N MET A 71 -10.36 2.94 11.74
CA MET A 71 -10.18 4.02 12.71
C MET A 71 -11.52 4.63 13.11
N VAL A 72 -12.31 5.09 12.13
CA VAL A 72 -13.63 5.70 12.34
C VAL A 72 -14.56 4.75 13.08
N THR A 73 -14.62 3.46 12.71
CA THR A 73 -15.46 2.49 13.44
C THR A 73 -15.05 2.31 14.91
N ASN A 74 -13.75 2.39 15.25
CA ASN A 74 -13.35 2.34 16.66
C ASN A 74 -13.66 3.67 17.39
N LEU A 75 -13.57 4.81 16.71
CA LEU A 75 -13.86 6.14 17.28
C LEU A 75 -15.37 6.38 17.46
N GLU A 76 -16.18 6.00 16.48
CA GLU A 76 -17.66 6.09 16.48
C GLU A 76 -18.31 5.16 17.53
N ALA A 77 -17.58 4.18 18.05
CA ALA A 77 -18.00 3.39 19.20
C ALA A 77 -17.95 4.20 20.51
N GLY A 78 -18.19 5.53 20.44
CA GLY A 78 -18.24 6.56 21.47
C GLY A 78 -16.96 6.74 22.29
N MET A 79 -15.96 7.32 21.63
CA MET A 79 -14.68 7.63 22.24
C MET A 79 -14.73 8.66 23.38
N VAL A 80 -13.95 8.43 24.42
CA VAL A 80 -13.44 9.46 25.35
C VAL A 80 -11.94 9.56 25.14
N VAL A 81 -11.48 10.70 24.62
CA VAL A 81 -10.07 10.90 24.28
C VAL A 81 -9.22 11.02 25.56
N ILE A 82 -8.09 10.32 25.59
CA ILE A 82 -7.11 10.40 26.66
C ILE A 82 -6.10 11.49 26.27
N PRO A 83 -6.00 12.58 27.04
CA PRO A 83 -5.05 13.64 26.72
C PRO A 83 -3.62 13.22 27.09
N GLU A 84 -2.61 13.81 26.44
CA GLU A 84 -1.19 13.44 26.64
C GLU A 84 -0.72 13.64 28.08
N GLU A 85 -1.24 14.64 28.80
CA GLU A 85 -0.95 14.86 30.22
C GLU A 85 -1.47 13.73 31.15
N ASN A 86 -2.35 12.85 30.65
CA ASN A 86 -2.80 11.69 31.39
C ASN A 86 -1.91 10.47 31.07
N ASN A 87 -1.20 10.00 32.10
CA ASN A 87 -0.32 8.81 32.01
C ASN A 87 -1.05 7.49 31.73
N GLU A 88 -2.37 7.51 31.61
CA GLU A 88 -3.16 6.33 31.28
C GLU A 88 -2.92 5.79 29.86
N ALA A 89 -2.38 6.60 28.96
CA ALA A 89 -2.02 6.21 27.60
C ALA A 89 -0.52 5.89 27.42
N THR A 90 0.21 5.67 28.52
CA THR A 90 1.65 5.40 28.50
C THR A 90 1.94 3.89 28.43
N ASP A 91 2.97 3.50 27.67
CA ASP A 91 3.56 2.16 27.64
C ASP A 91 5.04 2.26 28.04
N GLY A 92 5.40 1.81 29.25
CA GLY A 92 6.75 2.02 29.78
C GLY A 92 7.04 3.49 30.08
N ASP A 93 8.30 3.91 29.91
CA ASP A 93 8.76 5.26 30.27
C ASP A 93 8.72 6.25 29.08
N ASP A 94 8.84 5.74 27.85
CA ASP A 94 9.10 6.56 26.66
C ASP A 94 7.90 6.66 25.69
N ASN A 95 6.94 5.73 25.77
CA ASN A 95 5.81 5.69 24.83
C ASN A 95 4.55 6.29 25.41
N ASN A 96 4.09 7.40 24.85
CA ASN A 96 2.81 8.02 25.19
C ASN A 96 1.92 8.19 23.95
N TYR A 97 0.75 7.55 23.97
CA TYR A 97 -0.24 7.59 22.90
C TYR A 97 -1.31 8.67 23.11
N GLY A 98 -1.27 9.38 24.23
CA GLY A 98 -2.24 10.41 24.56
C GLY A 98 -2.26 11.54 23.51
N TYR A 99 -3.43 12.15 23.39
CA TYR A 99 -3.66 13.19 22.39
C TYR A 99 -3.04 14.51 22.79
N ASP A 100 -2.26 15.10 21.88
CA ASP A 100 -1.85 16.49 21.92
C ASP A 100 -2.29 17.22 20.64
N LYS A 101 -2.84 18.41 20.81
CA LYS A 101 -3.23 19.28 19.70
C LYS A 101 -2.02 19.83 18.93
N SER A 102 -0.86 20.00 19.59
CA SER A 102 0.38 20.38 18.88
C SER A 102 0.92 19.25 18.03
N ASP A 103 0.63 18.01 18.42
CA ASP A 103 1.17 16.82 17.78
C ASP A 103 0.08 15.76 17.47
N PRO A 104 -0.86 16.08 16.56
CA PRO A 104 -2.09 15.33 16.36
C PRO A 104 -1.91 14.01 15.59
N HIS A 105 -0.71 13.42 15.55
CA HIS A 105 -0.41 12.20 14.79
C HIS A 105 -0.66 10.91 15.58
N LYS A 106 -1.08 11.02 16.83
CA LYS A 106 -1.43 9.92 17.73
C LYS A 106 -2.70 10.26 18.50
N ILE A 107 -3.47 9.25 18.85
CA ILE A 107 -4.64 9.39 19.70
C ILE A 107 -4.87 8.11 20.49
N ALA A 108 -5.11 8.25 21.79
CA ALA A 108 -5.59 7.20 22.65
C ALA A 108 -6.98 7.57 23.18
N PHE A 109 -7.85 6.58 23.33
CA PHE A 109 -9.21 6.79 23.78
C PHE A 109 -9.79 5.54 24.45
N TYR A 110 -10.80 5.76 25.29
CA TYR A 110 -11.70 4.72 25.77
C TYR A 110 -12.88 4.60 24.80
N PRO A 111 -13.26 3.41 24.34
CA PRO A 111 -14.53 3.18 23.67
C PRO A 111 -15.69 3.35 24.68
N TRP A 112 -16.90 3.67 24.22
CA TRP A 112 -18.00 4.12 25.08
C TRP A 112 -18.56 3.07 26.02
N ASN A 113 -18.32 1.80 25.69
CA ASN A 113 -18.66 0.68 26.56
C ASN A 113 -17.73 0.60 27.77
N SER A 114 -16.68 1.42 27.83
CA SER A 114 -15.83 1.63 29.00
C SER A 114 -16.41 2.76 29.84
N THR A 115 -16.75 2.48 31.10
CA THR A 115 -17.24 3.53 32.01
C THR A 115 -16.08 4.49 32.34
N PRO A 116 -16.18 5.81 32.12
CA PRO A 116 -15.11 6.74 32.47
C PRO A 116 -14.81 6.67 33.97
N GLY A 117 -13.56 6.33 34.32
CA GLY A 117 -13.14 6.20 35.72
C GLY A 117 -13.64 4.95 36.47
N ASN A 118 -14.27 3.99 35.78
CA ASN A 118 -14.59 2.68 36.35
C ASN A 118 -14.07 1.58 35.40
N SER A 119 -13.31 0.66 35.98
CA SER A 119 -12.33 -0.21 35.32
C SER A 119 -12.87 -1.29 34.36
N ASP A 120 -13.47 -0.89 33.25
CA ASP A 120 -13.57 -1.73 32.04
C ASP A 120 -12.58 -1.17 30.98
N ASN A 121 -11.30 -1.23 31.36
CA ASN A 121 -10.11 -0.52 30.84
C ASN A 121 -9.67 -0.86 29.40
N ASP A 122 -10.60 -1.12 28.48
CA ASP A 122 -10.26 -1.26 27.06
C ASP A 122 -9.81 0.11 26.55
N LYS A 123 -8.50 0.32 26.38
CA LYS A 123 -7.96 1.53 25.74
C LYS A 123 -7.55 1.16 24.33
N THR A 124 -7.82 2.04 23.38
CA THR A 124 -7.33 1.87 22.01
C THR A 124 -6.44 3.06 21.65
N ALA A 125 -5.27 2.77 21.08
CA ALA A 125 -4.37 3.75 20.52
C ALA A 125 -4.31 3.61 18.99
N LEU A 126 -4.32 4.73 18.29
CA LEU A 126 -4.12 4.85 16.85
C LEU A 126 -3.00 5.83 16.60
N TYR A 127 -1.97 5.42 15.86
CA TYR A 127 -0.77 6.21 15.69
C TYR A 127 0.08 5.73 14.50
N ALA A 128 1.03 6.56 14.08
CA ALA A 128 2.04 6.18 13.09
C ALA A 128 3.37 5.84 13.80
N ALA A 129 4.09 4.83 13.32
CA ALA A 129 5.38 4.43 13.85
C ALA A 129 6.24 3.73 12.80
N LEU A 130 7.55 3.63 13.02
CA LEU A 130 8.43 2.82 12.18
C LEU A 130 8.17 1.32 12.44
N PRO A 131 8.34 0.47 11.40
CA PRO A 131 8.31 -0.98 11.58
C PRO A 131 9.59 -1.45 12.28
N ALA A 132 9.65 -1.29 13.60
CA ALA A 132 10.74 -1.71 14.47
C ALA A 132 10.22 -2.52 15.68
N LEU A 133 11.13 -2.99 16.52
CA LEU A 133 10.77 -3.67 17.78
C LEU A 133 10.16 -2.70 18.79
N ASP A 134 10.58 -1.44 18.74
CA ASP A 134 10.03 -0.33 19.52
C ASP A 134 9.10 0.46 18.59
N ILE A 135 7.80 0.38 18.83
CA ILE A 135 6.77 0.90 17.93
C ILE A 135 6.30 2.23 18.51
N ASP A 136 7.26 3.14 18.60
CA ASP A 136 7.06 4.46 19.21
C ASP A 136 6.28 5.36 18.26
N PRO A 137 5.33 6.15 18.76
CA PRO A 137 4.66 7.15 17.95
C PRO A 137 5.66 8.13 17.35
N ILE A 138 5.60 8.28 16.03
CA ILE A 138 6.37 9.30 15.32
C ILE A 138 5.46 10.14 14.45
N ASN A 139 5.81 11.41 14.30
CA ASN A 139 5.13 12.28 13.36
C ASN A 139 5.57 11.94 11.92
N PRO A 140 4.69 11.35 11.07
CA PRO A 140 5.07 10.91 9.73
C PRO A 140 5.42 12.07 8.78
N ALA A 141 5.03 13.31 9.12
CA ALA A 141 5.40 14.48 8.34
C ALA A 141 6.85 14.93 8.58
N LEU A 142 7.50 14.40 9.63
CA LEU A 142 8.87 14.76 10.04
C LEU A 142 9.87 13.62 9.79
N THR A 143 9.42 12.47 9.28
CA THR A 143 10.27 11.32 8.98
C THR A 143 11.15 11.56 7.75
N LEU A 144 12.32 10.92 7.72
CA LEU A 144 13.21 10.95 6.56
C LEU A 144 12.59 10.24 5.35
N GLU A 145 13.05 10.54 4.13
CA GLU A 145 12.47 9.95 2.91
C GLU A 145 12.57 8.42 2.84
N GLU A 146 13.66 7.87 3.40
CA GLU A 146 13.96 6.44 3.46
C GLU A 146 13.11 5.71 4.51
N GLU A 147 12.58 6.45 5.49
CA GLU A 147 11.73 5.91 6.53
C GLU A 147 10.35 5.58 5.98
N LYS A 148 9.81 4.46 6.45
CA LYS A 148 8.52 3.91 6.02
C LYS A 148 7.60 3.72 7.23
N PRO A 149 7.15 4.82 7.86
CA PRO A 149 6.15 4.73 8.92
C PRO A 149 4.91 3.99 8.44
N LEU A 150 4.38 3.12 9.30
CA LEU A 150 3.12 2.43 9.12
C LEU A 150 2.09 2.97 10.10
N LEU A 151 0.82 2.77 9.76
CA LEU A 151 -0.29 3.08 10.65
C LEU A 151 -0.57 1.87 11.55
N TYR A 152 -0.59 2.08 12.85
CA TYR A 152 -0.81 1.05 13.85
C TYR A 152 -2.05 1.29 14.69
N MET A 153 -2.56 0.19 15.23
CA MET A 153 -3.54 0.17 16.30
C MET A 153 -3.00 -0.71 17.43
N ARG A 154 -3.12 -0.25 18.66
CA ARG A 154 -2.87 -1.06 19.87
C ARG A 154 -4.09 -1.04 20.76
N ARG A 155 -4.31 -2.13 21.47
CA ARG A 155 -5.33 -2.24 22.51
C ARG A 155 -4.66 -2.54 23.84
N TYR A 156 -5.19 -1.98 24.90
CA TYR A 156 -4.73 -2.29 26.24
C TYR A 156 -5.49 -3.53 26.73
N ASP A 157 -4.75 -4.60 27.03
CA ASP A 157 -5.31 -5.80 27.63
C ASP A 157 -5.35 -5.65 29.15
N VAL A 158 -6.56 -5.50 29.66
CA VAL A 158 -6.86 -5.35 31.07
C VAL A 158 -6.45 -6.57 31.91
N THR A 159 -6.40 -7.75 31.29
CA THR A 159 -6.06 -9.01 31.96
C THR A 159 -4.57 -9.07 32.27
N SER A 160 -3.74 -8.66 31.30
CA SER A 160 -2.29 -8.60 31.44
C SER A 160 -1.78 -7.26 31.97
N SER A 161 -2.66 -6.27 32.13
CA SER A 161 -2.30 -4.87 32.46
C SER A 161 -1.23 -4.31 31.52
N SER A 162 -1.30 -4.64 30.24
CA SER A 162 -0.28 -4.27 29.26
C SER A 162 -0.87 -3.96 27.88
N TRP A 163 -0.13 -3.21 27.09
CA TRP A 163 -0.51 -2.95 25.70
C TRP A 163 -0.23 -4.18 24.83
N GLU A 164 -1.25 -4.66 24.13
CA GLU A 164 -1.13 -5.71 23.13
C GLU A 164 -0.12 -5.33 22.03
N ASN A 165 0.38 -6.33 21.30
CA ASN A 165 1.26 -6.09 20.14
C ASN A 165 0.60 -5.18 19.10
N ALA A 166 1.37 -4.26 18.52
CA ALA A 166 0.83 -3.34 17.52
C ALA A 166 0.38 -4.06 16.25
N LEU A 167 -0.84 -3.72 15.83
CA LEU A 167 -1.47 -4.28 14.63
C LEU A 167 -1.38 -3.26 13.49
N PRO A 168 -0.67 -3.54 12.39
CA PRO A 168 -0.64 -2.65 11.25
C PRO A 168 -2.03 -2.57 10.60
N LEU A 169 -2.49 -1.34 10.36
CA LEU A 169 -3.78 -1.06 9.72
C LEU A 169 -3.67 -0.95 8.19
N ILE A 170 -2.47 -0.75 7.69
CA ILE A 170 -2.13 -0.67 6.26
C ILE A 170 -1.11 -1.74 5.90
N ARG A 171 -0.99 -2.02 4.60
CA ARG A 171 0.03 -2.95 4.09
C ARG A 171 1.44 -2.35 4.17
N PRO A 172 2.49 -3.18 4.37
CA PRO A 172 3.86 -2.71 4.57
C PRO A 172 4.50 -2.07 3.33
N GLU A 173 3.94 -2.28 2.14
CA GLU A 173 4.42 -1.64 0.90
C GLU A 173 3.97 -0.16 0.79
N VAL A 174 3.13 0.31 1.72
CA VAL A 174 2.58 1.66 1.76
C VAL A 174 3.06 2.35 3.02
N LYS A 175 3.59 3.57 2.90
CA LYS A 175 3.96 4.39 4.06
C LYS A 175 2.91 5.46 4.36
N VAL A 176 2.82 5.87 5.61
CA VAL A 176 2.03 7.03 6.04
C VAL A 176 2.88 8.27 5.84
N SER A 177 2.44 9.23 5.02
CA SER A 177 3.13 10.53 4.88
C SER A 177 2.51 11.62 5.75
N GLN A 178 1.24 11.46 6.12
CA GLN A 178 0.55 12.38 7.02
C GLN A 178 -0.52 11.64 7.82
N LEU A 179 -0.60 11.94 9.12
CA LEU A 179 -1.67 11.48 9.99
C LEU A 179 -2.03 12.62 10.93
N ASN A 180 -3.29 13.03 10.95
CA ASN A 180 -3.80 14.01 11.91
C ASN A 180 -5.16 13.57 12.46
N PHE A 181 -5.32 13.68 13.78
CA PHE A 181 -6.57 13.61 14.50
C PHE A 181 -6.90 15.02 15.02
N ILE A 182 -8.02 15.59 14.58
CA ILE A 182 -8.44 16.92 15.02
C ILE A 182 -9.75 16.75 15.77
N LEU A 183 -9.71 17.00 17.08
CA LEU A 183 -10.92 16.99 17.91
C LEU A 183 -11.79 18.19 17.53
N GLY A 184 -13.09 17.96 17.43
CA GLY A 184 -14.09 18.98 17.12
C GLY A 184 -15.43 18.70 17.80
N GLY A 185 -16.34 19.68 17.72
CA GLY A 185 -17.63 19.64 18.41
C GLY A 185 -17.59 20.33 19.79
N ASP A 186 -18.77 20.71 20.28
CA ASP A 186 -18.91 21.44 21.56
C ASP A 186 -18.45 20.60 22.76
N ASN A 187 -18.48 19.27 22.62
CA ASN A 187 -18.06 18.31 23.64
C ASN A 187 -16.80 17.51 23.25
N GLN A 188 -16.10 17.89 22.18
CA GLN A 188 -14.96 17.14 21.62
C GLN A 188 -15.30 15.66 21.30
N ASP A 189 -16.57 15.41 20.99
CA ASP A 189 -17.13 14.09 20.68
C ASP A 189 -16.95 13.70 19.21
N LYS A 190 -16.32 14.56 18.40
CA LYS A 190 -16.05 14.32 16.99
C LYS A 190 -14.57 14.37 16.71
N VAL A 191 -14.11 13.49 15.84
CA VAL A 191 -12.70 13.47 15.40
C VAL A 191 -12.66 13.54 13.89
N LEU A 192 -12.00 14.58 13.37
CA LEU A 192 -11.61 14.64 11.98
C LEU A 192 -10.28 13.91 11.81
N VAL A 193 -10.30 12.80 11.09
CA VAL A 193 -9.12 12.01 10.73
C VAL A 193 -8.65 12.42 9.34
N THR A 194 -7.39 12.84 9.24
CA THR A 194 -6.69 13.01 7.96
C THR A 194 -5.62 11.95 7.85
N LEU A 195 -5.67 11.14 6.79
CA LEU A 195 -4.67 10.13 6.48
C LEU A 195 -4.15 10.37 5.06
N GLU A 196 -2.84 10.51 4.92
CA GLU A 196 -2.16 10.48 3.63
C GLU A 196 -1.22 9.27 3.58
N LEU A 197 -1.38 8.49 2.51
CA LEU A 197 -0.57 7.32 2.24
C LEU A 197 0.28 7.55 1.00
N ALA A 198 1.49 7.00 0.99
CA ALA A 198 2.42 7.06 -0.14
C ALA A 198 2.90 5.66 -0.54
N GLN A 199 2.96 5.40 -1.85
CA GLN A 199 3.48 4.17 -2.41
C GLN A 199 4.32 4.49 -3.66
N GLU A 200 5.44 3.82 -3.80
CA GLU A 200 6.34 3.92 -4.95
C GLU A 200 5.77 3.12 -6.12
N ASP A 201 5.77 3.70 -7.33
CA ASP A 201 5.38 3.00 -8.55
C ASP A 201 6.56 2.26 -9.21
N SER A 202 6.29 1.54 -10.30
CA SER A 202 7.30 0.77 -11.03
C SER A 202 8.44 1.63 -11.63
N THR A 203 8.32 2.95 -11.61
CA THR A 203 9.32 3.91 -12.11
C THR A 203 10.15 4.53 -11.00
N GLY A 204 9.87 4.21 -9.74
CA GLY A 204 10.48 4.83 -8.57
C GLY A 204 9.85 6.16 -8.18
N GLU A 205 8.76 6.57 -8.84
CA GLU A 205 8.04 7.79 -8.48
C GLU A 205 7.06 7.51 -7.34
N TRP A 206 7.10 8.34 -6.30
CA TRP A 206 6.13 8.27 -5.21
C TRP A 206 4.78 8.83 -5.64
N ARG A 207 3.73 8.08 -5.33
CA ARG A 207 2.33 8.49 -5.48
C ARG A 207 1.69 8.59 -4.11
N THR A 208 0.88 9.62 -3.90
CA THR A 208 0.16 9.83 -2.65
C THR A 208 -1.34 9.73 -2.84
N TYR A 209 -2.03 9.34 -1.77
CA TYR A 209 -3.48 9.42 -1.68
C TYR A 209 -3.88 9.92 -0.30
N LYS A 210 -4.62 11.02 -0.29
CA LYS A 210 -5.13 11.67 0.92
C LYS A 210 -6.62 11.39 1.08
N LEU A 211 -7.00 11.01 2.29
CA LEU A 211 -8.38 10.80 2.70
C LEU A 211 -8.64 11.58 3.99
N VAL A 212 -9.79 12.26 4.02
CA VAL A 212 -10.29 12.96 5.20
C VAL A 212 -11.64 12.36 5.56
N SER A 213 -11.84 12.00 6.82
CA SER A 213 -13.10 11.46 7.33
C SER A 213 -13.38 12.03 8.71
N ALA A 214 -14.66 12.14 9.05
CA ALA A 214 -15.09 12.40 10.42
C ALA A 214 -15.54 11.07 11.07
N ALA A 215 -15.35 10.98 12.38
CA ALA A 215 -15.99 10.06 13.29
C ALA A 215 -16.79 10.87 14.31
#